data_AF-A0A8J7CQB6-F1
#
_entry.id   AF-A0A8J7CQB6-F1
#
_cell.length_a   1.000
_cell.length_b   1.000
_cell.length_c   1.000
_cell.angle_alpha   90.00
_cell.angle_beta   90.00
_cell.angle_gamma   90.00
#
_symmetry.space_group_name_H-M   'P 1'
#
loop_
_entity.id
_entity.type
_entity.pdbx_description
1 polymer ?
#
loop_
_entity_poly.entity_id
_entity_poly.type
_entity_poly.pdbx_seq_one_letter_code
_entity_poly.pdbx_strand_id
1 'polypeptide(L)'
;MSSPKSSPIASSNASSKAPPTWYSRLWPLVRRLDPETVHRLTFAALSTGLFARAPARMDDPILETTVWGRAFPNPVGLAAGLDKDARAFDTFLGLGFGFVEVGTVTPRPQPGNPRPRLFRLLEDRAIINRMGFNNAGMDAMAVRLRSRKVPGLVGVNLGKNKETEDAAADYEKAILRLAAFADYLVMNVSSPNTPGLRALQGRESLVTLVRRAREALDRAFPAGAGRPPLLLKIAPDLTDEDLRDIAAVALGEDGTGVPGSGGSATPLLDGLICTNTTIERPASLKSPQASQGGGLSGEPLKERSLEVLRTMYRLTRGRVPLVGVGGISSGEDAYRRIRAGASLIQVYSALIYEGPPLIERIKTDLGRCLRADGFTRLEDAVGADVPLDVLESPAPRGAPAVADGSSAPAVADGSTAPAAPAAPEATVTPSTTDVPAAPKAPVTTGDTPAATPDRAPASGETEPGAGETRTGAAKTAAANAGKTGKAGGAAANTGAAKAKKGSARKTTPGSGSKKPRS
;
A
#
# COMPACT_ATOMS: atom_id res chain seq x y z
N MET A 1 42.01 -24.42 3.18
CA MET A 1 40.68 -23.97 3.64
C MET A 1 39.88 -23.58 2.41
N SER A 2 39.02 -24.47 1.94
CA SER A 2 38.33 -24.33 0.66
C SER A 2 37.07 -23.47 0.81
N SER A 3 36.97 -22.43 -0.01
CA SER A 3 35.77 -21.62 -0.20
C SER A 3 34.59 -22.48 -0.68
N PRO A 4 33.36 -22.28 -0.17
CA PRO A 4 32.21 -22.99 -0.70
C PRO A 4 31.87 -22.39 -2.07
N LYS A 5 31.99 -23.21 -3.11
CA LYS A 5 31.50 -22.88 -4.45
C LYS A 5 29.98 -22.74 -4.39
N SER A 6 29.48 -21.53 -4.64
CA SER A 6 28.08 -21.27 -4.95
C SER A 6 27.75 -21.93 -6.28
N SER A 7 27.11 -23.09 -6.25
CA SER A 7 26.51 -23.69 -7.43
C SER A 7 25.27 -22.85 -7.80
N PRO A 8 25.17 -22.30 -9.03
CA PRO A 8 23.92 -21.72 -9.47
C PRO A 8 22.89 -22.85 -9.57
N ILE A 9 21.74 -22.67 -8.91
CA ILE A 9 20.57 -23.54 -9.11
C ILE A 9 20.31 -23.55 -10.61
N ALA A 10 20.55 -24.71 -11.24
CA ALA A 10 20.12 -24.95 -12.60
C ALA A 10 18.63 -24.67 -12.65
N SER A 11 18.24 -23.68 -13.47
CA SER A 11 16.85 -23.44 -13.86
C SER A 11 16.33 -24.71 -14.52
N SER A 12 15.80 -25.63 -13.72
CA SER A 12 15.07 -26.79 -14.23
C SER A 12 13.78 -26.24 -14.83
N ASN A 13 13.81 -26.02 -16.13
CA ASN A 13 12.69 -25.60 -16.95
C ASN A 13 11.70 -26.77 -17.16
N ALA A 14 11.35 -27.45 -16.08
CA ALA A 14 10.28 -28.44 -16.04
C ALA A 14 9.05 -27.73 -15.47
N SER A 15 8.32 -27.04 -16.35
CA SER A 15 6.95 -26.59 -16.10
C SER A 15 6.07 -27.82 -15.85
N SER A 16 6.15 -28.39 -14.65
CA SER A 16 5.04 -29.20 -14.13
C SER A 16 3.87 -28.24 -13.98
N LYS A 17 2.94 -28.25 -14.95
CA LYS A 17 1.74 -27.44 -14.83
C LYS A 17 1.05 -27.89 -13.55
N ALA A 18 0.93 -26.97 -12.58
CA ALA A 18 0.21 -27.23 -11.36
C ALA A 18 -1.16 -27.84 -11.69
N PRO A 19 -1.65 -28.82 -10.90
CA PRO A 19 -2.91 -29.49 -11.19
C PRO A 19 -4.05 -28.46 -11.30
N PRO A 20 -5.05 -28.71 -12.18
CA PRO A 20 -6.13 -27.77 -12.40
C PRO A 20 -6.89 -27.50 -11.10
N THR A 21 -6.93 -26.22 -10.71
CA THR A 21 -7.65 -25.74 -9.52
C THR A 21 -9.14 -25.58 -9.84
N TRP A 22 -9.97 -25.40 -8.81
CA TRP A 22 -11.39 -25.04 -9.01
C TRP A 22 -11.54 -23.77 -9.85
N TYR A 23 -10.62 -22.81 -9.68
CA TYR A 23 -10.63 -21.55 -10.42
C TYR A 23 -10.26 -21.75 -11.90
N SER A 24 -9.31 -22.64 -12.21
CA SER A 24 -8.95 -22.90 -13.60
C SER A 24 -10.11 -23.49 -14.41
N ARG A 25 -11.06 -24.17 -13.75
CA ARG A 25 -12.31 -24.64 -14.37
C ARG A 25 -13.33 -23.51 -14.62
N LEU A 26 -13.32 -22.46 -13.80
CA LEU A 26 -14.17 -21.28 -13.98
C LEU A 26 -13.61 -20.27 -14.98
N TRP A 27 -12.28 -20.23 -15.12
CA TRP A 27 -11.57 -19.27 -15.96
C TRP A 27 -12.08 -19.16 -17.42
N PRO A 28 -12.45 -20.25 -18.13
CA PRO A 28 -13.00 -20.16 -19.48
C PRO A 28 -14.26 -19.29 -19.60
N LEU A 29 -15.07 -19.23 -18.54
CA LEU A 29 -16.26 -18.38 -18.47
C LEU A 29 -15.90 -16.95 -18.06
N VAL A 30 -15.11 -16.81 -16.97
CA VAL A 30 -14.71 -15.52 -16.40
C VAL A 30 -13.98 -14.66 -17.43
N ARG A 31 -13.10 -15.26 -18.24
CA ARG A 31 -12.31 -14.52 -19.23
C ARG A 31 -13.13 -13.90 -20.36
N ARG A 32 -14.35 -14.39 -20.61
CA ARG A 32 -15.27 -13.89 -21.67
C ARG A 32 -16.09 -12.68 -21.23
N LEU A 33 -16.20 -12.42 -19.94
CA LEU A 33 -16.99 -11.31 -19.40
C LEU A 33 -16.17 -10.03 -19.29
N ASP A 34 -16.81 -8.87 -19.41
CA ASP A 34 -16.17 -7.56 -19.19
C ASP A 34 -15.42 -7.53 -17.82
N PRO A 35 -14.14 -7.12 -17.77
CA PRO A 35 -13.35 -7.14 -16.54
C PRO A 35 -13.96 -6.34 -15.38
N GLU A 36 -14.57 -5.17 -15.65
CA GLU A 36 -15.22 -4.40 -14.59
C GLU A 36 -16.50 -5.08 -14.09
N THR A 37 -17.21 -5.81 -14.94
CA THR A 37 -18.39 -6.59 -14.59
C THR A 37 -18.02 -7.80 -13.72
N VAL A 38 -16.99 -8.56 -14.11
CA VAL A 38 -16.42 -9.62 -13.26
C VAL A 38 -16.03 -9.06 -11.90
N HIS A 39 -15.32 -7.93 -11.88
CA HIS A 39 -14.89 -7.30 -10.64
C HIS A 39 -16.08 -6.95 -9.73
N ARG A 40 -17.14 -6.32 -10.26
CA ARG A 40 -18.36 -6.03 -9.48
C ARG A 40 -19.03 -7.29 -8.93
N LEU A 41 -19.16 -8.33 -9.75
CA LEU A 41 -19.77 -9.60 -9.34
C LEU A 41 -18.94 -10.30 -8.26
N THR A 42 -17.61 -10.33 -8.42
CA THR A 42 -16.68 -10.87 -7.43
C THR A 42 -16.84 -10.13 -6.11
N PHE A 43 -16.87 -8.80 -6.10
CA PHE A 43 -17.04 -8.05 -4.85
C PHE A 43 -18.43 -8.23 -4.24
N ALA A 44 -19.49 -8.34 -5.04
CA ALA A 44 -20.81 -8.68 -4.53
C ALA A 44 -20.81 -10.05 -3.83
N ALA A 45 -20.15 -11.04 -4.42
CA ALA A 45 -20.01 -12.38 -3.82
C ALA A 45 -19.12 -12.37 -2.58
N LEU A 46 -17.94 -11.72 -2.62
CA LEU A 46 -17.01 -11.65 -1.49
C LEU A 46 -17.61 -10.89 -0.29
N SER A 47 -18.44 -9.88 -0.55
CA SER A 47 -19.12 -9.09 0.50
C SER A 47 -20.19 -9.89 1.25
N THR A 48 -20.61 -11.06 0.74
CA THR A 48 -21.53 -11.95 1.47
C THR A 48 -20.88 -12.65 2.66
N GLY A 49 -19.54 -12.63 2.76
CA GLY A 49 -18.78 -13.32 3.80
C GLY A 49 -18.73 -14.84 3.65
N LEU A 50 -19.29 -15.41 2.58
CA LEU A 50 -19.31 -16.86 2.32
C LEU A 50 -17.90 -17.47 2.24
N PHE A 51 -16.91 -16.66 1.83
CA PHE A 51 -15.51 -17.06 1.67
C PHE A 51 -14.61 -16.65 2.84
N ALA A 52 -15.12 -15.89 3.82
CA ALA A 52 -14.33 -15.38 4.96
C ALA A 52 -14.07 -16.43 6.05
N ARG A 53 -14.60 -17.66 5.88
CA ARG A 53 -14.65 -18.72 6.90
C ARG A 53 -13.90 -20.00 6.55
N ALA A 54 -13.16 -20.04 5.44
CA ALA A 54 -12.22 -21.14 5.27
C ALA A 54 -11.20 -21.06 6.42
N PRO A 55 -10.98 -22.12 7.22
CA PRO A 55 -9.93 -22.08 8.23
C PRO A 55 -8.63 -21.82 7.49
N ALA A 56 -8.00 -20.67 7.76
CA ALA A 56 -6.69 -20.38 7.21
C ALA A 56 -5.78 -21.55 7.60
N ARG A 57 -5.21 -22.20 6.59
CA ARG A 57 -4.13 -23.15 6.85
C ARG A 57 -3.08 -22.39 7.65
N MET A 58 -2.64 -22.95 8.76
CA MET A 58 -1.59 -22.32 9.56
C MET A 58 -0.40 -22.06 8.64
N ASP A 59 0.06 -20.80 8.63
CA ASP A 59 1.20 -20.41 7.82
C ASP A 59 2.45 -21.16 8.29
N ASP A 60 3.35 -21.40 7.34
CA ASP A 60 4.65 -21.98 7.64
C ASP A 60 5.46 -20.97 8.48
N PRO A 61 5.94 -21.33 9.70
CA PRO A 61 6.65 -20.39 10.57
C PRO A 61 7.87 -19.71 9.95
N ILE A 62 8.48 -20.31 8.92
CA ILE A 62 9.60 -19.67 8.19
C ILE A 62 9.18 -18.38 7.45
N LEU A 63 7.89 -18.23 7.17
CA LEU A 63 7.31 -17.08 6.47
C LEU A 63 6.92 -15.95 7.43
N GLU A 64 6.84 -16.22 8.74
CA GLU A 64 6.54 -15.19 9.72
C GLU A 64 7.63 -14.11 9.67
N THR A 65 7.21 -12.85 9.70
CA THR A 65 8.16 -11.75 9.72
C THR A 65 7.66 -10.55 10.50
N THR A 66 8.57 -9.78 11.10
CA THR A 66 8.24 -8.52 11.78
C THR A 66 8.71 -7.33 10.96
N VAL A 67 7.78 -6.51 10.52
CA VAL A 67 8.06 -5.25 9.79
C VAL A 67 7.33 -4.11 10.48
N TRP A 68 8.04 -2.99 10.68
CA TRP A 68 7.51 -1.82 11.41
C TRP A 68 6.99 -2.11 12.83
N GLY A 69 7.62 -3.08 13.51
CA GLY A 69 7.17 -3.54 14.84
C GLY A 69 5.85 -4.31 14.82
N ARG A 70 5.38 -4.75 13.65
CA ARG A 70 4.14 -5.51 13.45
C ARG A 70 4.47 -6.91 12.96
N ALA A 71 3.82 -7.91 13.55
CA ALA A 71 3.97 -9.30 13.15
C ALA A 71 3.08 -9.61 11.93
N PHE A 72 3.70 -10.01 10.83
CA PHE A 72 3.05 -10.52 9.63
C PHE A 72 3.12 -12.05 9.67
N PRO A 73 1.99 -12.76 9.56
CA PRO A 73 2.00 -14.23 9.59
C PRO A 73 2.65 -14.83 8.34
N ASN A 74 2.64 -14.08 7.23
CA ASN A 74 3.38 -14.38 6.00
C ASN A 74 3.62 -13.06 5.22
N PRO A 75 4.57 -13.00 4.28
CA PRO A 75 4.96 -11.77 3.59
C PRO A 75 4.07 -11.45 2.38
N VAL A 76 3.03 -12.25 2.10
CA VAL A 76 2.24 -12.17 0.86
C VAL A 76 1.02 -11.31 1.10
N GLY A 77 0.95 -10.17 0.42
CA GLY A 77 -0.15 -9.22 0.53
C GLY A 77 -0.97 -9.02 -0.74
N LEU A 78 -2.19 -8.50 -0.57
CA LEU A 78 -2.99 -7.99 -1.68
C LEU A 78 -2.60 -6.54 -2.01
N ALA A 79 -2.28 -6.25 -3.27
CA ALA A 79 -1.96 -4.89 -3.69
C ALA A 79 -3.20 -3.97 -3.77
N ALA A 80 -3.01 -2.65 -3.59
CA ALA A 80 -4.06 -1.67 -3.81
C ALA A 80 -4.64 -1.72 -5.23
N GLY A 81 -5.87 -1.22 -5.33
CA GLY A 81 -6.63 -1.08 -6.56
C GLY A 81 -7.62 -2.21 -6.78
N LEU A 82 -7.48 -3.35 -6.07
CA LEU A 82 -8.50 -4.40 -6.11
C LEU A 82 -9.65 -4.03 -5.17
N ASP A 83 -9.42 -3.87 -3.87
CA ASP A 83 -10.44 -3.40 -2.93
C ASP A 83 -10.34 -1.88 -2.70
N LYS A 84 -10.80 -1.09 -3.68
CA LYS A 84 -10.71 0.38 -3.63
C LYS A 84 -11.53 1.03 -2.52
N ASP A 85 -12.54 0.32 -2.04
CA ASP A 85 -13.57 0.86 -1.16
C ASP A 85 -13.57 0.19 0.22
N ALA A 86 -12.61 -0.69 0.52
CA ALA A 86 -12.58 -1.51 1.74
C ALA A 86 -13.87 -2.33 1.95
N ARG A 87 -14.34 -3.00 0.90
CA ARG A 87 -15.58 -3.80 0.91
C ARG A 87 -15.37 -5.27 1.29
N ALA A 88 -14.19 -5.82 1.05
CA ALA A 88 -13.94 -7.25 1.17
C ALA A 88 -12.56 -7.60 1.78
N PHE A 89 -11.89 -6.64 2.41
CA PHE A 89 -10.58 -6.85 3.04
C PHE A 89 -10.57 -8.00 4.06
N ASP A 90 -11.63 -8.16 4.88
CA ASP A 90 -11.78 -9.29 5.79
C ASP A 90 -11.79 -10.64 5.04
N THR A 91 -12.48 -10.70 3.90
CA THR A 91 -12.52 -11.90 3.06
C THR A 91 -11.16 -12.18 2.45
N PHE A 92 -10.42 -11.16 1.99
CA PHE A 92 -9.08 -11.35 1.44
C PHE A 92 -8.07 -11.82 2.50
N LEU A 93 -8.14 -11.30 3.73
CA LEU A 93 -7.37 -11.82 4.86
C LEU A 93 -7.71 -13.30 5.12
N GLY A 94 -9.00 -13.64 5.13
CA GLY A 94 -9.46 -15.03 5.28
C GLY A 94 -9.07 -15.98 4.14
N LEU A 95 -8.70 -15.46 2.96
CA LEU A 95 -8.16 -16.27 1.85
C LEU A 95 -6.66 -16.62 2.03
N GLY A 96 -6.01 -16.12 3.09
CA GLY A 96 -4.65 -16.48 3.46
C GLY A 96 -3.59 -15.44 3.15
N PHE A 97 -3.97 -14.22 2.74
CA PHE A 97 -3.04 -13.08 2.66
C PHE A 97 -2.58 -12.67 4.07
N GLY A 98 -1.28 -12.44 4.25
CA GLY A 98 -0.75 -11.93 5.52
C GLY A 98 -1.13 -10.47 5.78
N PHE A 99 -1.41 -9.70 4.72
CA PHE A 99 -1.90 -8.33 4.79
C PHE A 99 -2.66 -7.91 3.53
N VAL A 100 -3.47 -6.87 3.61
CA VAL A 100 -4.26 -6.35 2.49
C VAL A 100 -4.10 -4.84 2.37
N GLU A 101 -3.86 -4.32 1.17
CA GLU A 101 -3.89 -2.89 0.91
C GLU A 101 -5.21 -2.48 0.23
N VAL A 102 -6.03 -1.68 0.91
CA VAL A 102 -7.27 -1.10 0.35
C VAL A 102 -7.00 0.26 -0.30
N GLY A 103 -7.91 0.71 -1.15
CA GLY A 103 -7.78 1.97 -1.90
C GLY A 103 -7.23 1.75 -3.32
N THR A 104 -6.75 2.77 -4.03
CA THR A 104 -6.55 4.14 -3.56
C THR A 104 -7.85 4.90 -3.31
N VAL A 105 -7.98 5.47 -2.11
CA VAL A 105 -9.09 6.34 -1.71
C VAL A 105 -8.70 7.81 -1.82
N THR A 106 -9.68 8.66 -2.12
CA THR A 106 -9.52 10.12 -2.17
C THR A 106 -10.41 10.79 -1.12
N PRO A 107 -10.15 12.05 -0.71
CA PRO A 107 -11.00 12.72 0.26
C PRO A 107 -12.48 12.76 -0.14
N ARG A 108 -12.78 13.22 -1.36
CA ARG A 108 -14.13 13.20 -1.93
C ARG A 108 -14.35 11.96 -2.79
N PRO A 109 -15.59 11.43 -2.90
CA PRO A 109 -15.91 10.39 -3.87
C PRO A 109 -15.66 10.86 -5.30
N GLN A 110 -15.29 9.94 -6.20
CA GLN A 110 -15.20 10.23 -7.63
C GLN A 110 -15.45 8.98 -8.48
N PRO A 111 -16.09 9.11 -9.67
CA PRO A 111 -16.46 7.98 -10.52
C PRO A 111 -15.27 7.35 -11.28
N GLY A 112 -14.14 8.07 -11.34
CA GLY A 112 -12.98 7.76 -12.18
C GLY A 112 -13.16 8.13 -13.65
N ASN A 113 -12.28 7.63 -14.51
CA ASN A 113 -12.31 7.94 -15.95
C ASN A 113 -13.47 7.21 -16.68
N PRO A 114 -13.87 7.66 -17.88
CA PRO A 114 -14.90 6.98 -18.68
C PRO A 114 -14.55 5.53 -19.04
N ARG A 115 -15.57 4.69 -19.25
CA ARG A 115 -15.42 3.28 -19.69
C ARG A 115 -15.36 3.19 -21.23
N PRO A 116 -14.70 2.16 -21.81
CA PRO A 116 -13.92 1.11 -21.16
C PRO A 116 -12.54 1.59 -20.72
N ARG A 117 -12.09 1.09 -19.56
CA ARG A 117 -10.87 1.55 -18.87
C ARG A 117 -10.09 0.44 -18.16
N LEU A 118 -10.46 -0.82 -18.38
CA LEU A 118 -9.80 -2.00 -17.85
C LEU A 118 -9.77 -3.07 -18.93
N PHE A 119 -8.57 -3.53 -19.26
CA PHE A 119 -8.27 -4.37 -20.41
C PHE A 119 -7.42 -5.55 -19.97
N ARG A 120 -7.82 -6.77 -20.35
CA ARG A 120 -7.05 -7.99 -20.05
C ARG A 120 -6.30 -8.40 -21.30
N LEU A 121 -4.98 -8.46 -21.19
CA LEU A 121 -4.08 -8.98 -22.20
C LEU A 121 -3.85 -10.44 -21.85
N LEU A 122 -4.62 -11.34 -22.47
CA LEU A 122 -4.67 -12.75 -22.08
C LEU A 122 -3.36 -13.46 -22.46
N GLU A 123 -2.83 -13.14 -23.63
CA GLU A 123 -1.60 -13.69 -24.20
C GLU A 123 -0.37 -13.32 -23.36
N ASP A 124 -0.41 -12.15 -22.72
CA ASP A 124 0.69 -11.55 -21.99
C ASP A 124 0.54 -11.70 -20.46
N ARG A 125 -0.52 -12.37 -19.97
CA ARG A 125 -0.88 -12.43 -18.53
C ARG A 125 -0.82 -11.05 -17.85
N ALA A 126 -1.35 -10.04 -18.55
CA ALA A 126 -1.17 -8.64 -18.22
C ALA A 126 -2.48 -7.84 -18.21
N ILE A 127 -2.49 -6.72 -17.49
CA ILE A 127 -3.66 -5.85 -17.41
C ILE A 127 -3.23 -4.43 -17.76
N ILE A 128 -3.94 -3.79 -18.68
CA ILE A 128 -3.89 -2.34 -18.89
C ILE A 128 -5.11 -1.70 -18.24
N ASN A 129 -4.90 -0.62 -17.46
CA ASN A 129 -6.00 0.11 -16.87
C ASN A 129 -5.79 1.62 -16.86
N ARG A 130 -6.90 2.36 -17.00
CA ARG A 130 -6.98 3.82 -16.89
C ARG A 130 -8.07 4.26 -15.93
N MET A 131 -8.12 3.69 -14.73
CA MET A 131 -9.28 3.83 -13.82
C MET A 131 -9.48 5.25 -13.26
N GLY A 132 -8.40 5.98 -12.93
CA GLY A 132 -8.47 7.35 -12.39
C GLY A 132 -9.08 7.45 -10.98
N PHE A 133 -8.62 6.60 -10.04
CA PHE A 133 -9.06 6.57 -8.64
C PHE A 133 -10.60 6.58 -8.43
N ASN A 134 -11.34 5.71 -9.09
CA ASN A 134 -12.77 5.54 -8.80
C ASN A 134 -13.00 4.99 -7.37
N ASN A 135 -13.65 5.74 -6.49
CA ASN A 135 -13.90 5.34 -5.10
C ASN A 135 -15.04 6.15 -4.45
N ALA A 136 -15.55 5.67 -3.32
CA ALA A 136 -16.66 6.28 -2.57
C ALA A 136 -16.24 7.35 -1.55
N GLY A 137 -14.96 7.76 -1.53
CA GLY A 137 -14.43 8.76 -0.61
C GLY A 137 -13.97 8.20 0.74
N MET A 138 -13.13 8.97 1.44
CA MET A 138 -12.51 8.56 2.70
C MET A 138 -13.54 8.28 3.81
N ASP A 139 -14.65 9.02 3.87
CA ASP A 139 -15.66 8.83 4.91
C ASP A 139 -16.35 7.48 4.81
N ALA A 140 -16.72 7.09 3.58
CA ALA A 140 -17.32 5.78 3.33
C ALA A 140 -16.35 4.64 3.65
N MET A 141 -15.06 4.81 3.33
CA MET A 141 -14.02 3.85 3.68
C MET A 141 -13.84 3.74 5.20
N ALA A 142 -13.82 4.86 5.92
CA ALA A 142 -13.66 4.85 7.37
C ALA A 142 -14.78 4.08 8.08
N VAL A 143 -16.03 4.23 7.62
CA VAL A 143 -17.18 3.47 8.17
C VAL A 143 -16.94 1.96 8.00
N ARG A 144 -16.43 1.52 6.85
CA ARG A 144 -16.17 0.10 6.59
C ARG A 144 -14.99 -0.42 7.38
N LEU A 145 -13.90 0.33 7.47
CA LEU A 145 -12.71 -0.08 8.25
C LEU A 145 -13.01 -0.17 9.75
N ARG A 146 -13.88 0.70 10.29
CA ARG A 146 -14.39 0.59 11.67
C ARG A 146 -15.12 -0.73 11.95
N SER A 147 -15.68 -1.35 10.91
CA SER A 147 -16.46 -2.59 11.02
C SER A 147 -15.67 -3.87 10.79
N ARG A 148 -14.32 -3.80 10.77
CA ARG A 148 -13.42 -4.96 10.64
C ARG A 148 -13.81 -6.07 11.61
N LYS A 149 -13.95 -7.30 11.10
CA LYS A 149 -14.38 -8.47 11.89
C LYS A 149 -13.29 -9.52 12.08
N VAL A 150 -12.31 -9.58 11.19
CA VAL A 150 -11.23 -10.57 11.27
C VAL A 150 -9.92 -9.91 11.69
N PRO A 151 -9.08 -10.60 12.47
CA PRO A 151 -7.72 -10.13 12.72
C PRO A 151 -6.92 -10.14 11.41
N GLY A 152 -6.01 -9.18 11.26
CA GLY A 152 -5.13 -9.07 10.11
C GLY A 152 -4.69 -7.63 9.86
N LEU A 153 -3.68 -7.46 9.02
CA LEU A 153 -3.08 -6.16 8.75
C LEU A 153 -3.69 -5.54 7.49
N VAL A 154 -4.19 -4.31 7.59
CA VAL A 154 -4.74 -3.54 6.46
C VAL A 154 -4.00 -2.23 6.29
N GLY A 155 -3.39 -2.09 5.12
CA GLY A 155 -2.87 -0.83 4.63
C GLY A 155 -3.95 0.01 3.98
N VAL A 156 -3.90 1.31 4.16
CA VAL A 156 -4.81 2.25 3.49
C VAL A 156 -4.03 3.11 2.50
N ASN A 157 -4.33 2.92 1.23
CA ASN A 157 -3.69 3.63 0.13
C ASN A 157 -4.46 4.93 -0.20
N LEU A 158 -3.75 6.05 -0.15
CA LEU A 158 -4.27 7.41 -0.22
C LEU A 158 -3.87 8.07 -1.55
N GLY A 159 -4.75 8.88 -2.11
CA GLY A 159 -4.47 9.68 -3.30
C GLY A 159 -5.23 11.00 -3.30
N LYS A 160 -4.86 11.89 -4.23
CA LYS A 160 -5.57 13.16 -4.43
C LYS A 160 -6.82 13.00 -5.30
N ASN A 161 -7.82 13.84 -5.08
CA ASN A 161 -8.92 14.00 -6.02
C ASN A 161 -8.41 14.60 -7.36
N LYS A 162 -9.09 14.25 -8.46
CA LYS A 162 -8.68 14.65 -9.82
C LYS A 162 -8.52 16.17 -9.96
N GLU A 163 -9.49 16.91 -9.44
CA GLU A 163 -9.61 18.37 -9.55
C GLU A 163 -8.81 19.14 -8.50
N THR A 164 -8.18 18.46 -7.54
CA THR A 164 -7.40 19.15 -6.50
C THR A 164 -6.08 19.66 -7.07
N GLU A 165 -5.84 20.96 -6.89
CA GLU A 165 -4.57 21.63 -7.21
C GLU A 165 -3.51 21.33 -6.13
N ASP A 166 -3.80 21.67 -4.86
CA ASP A 166 -2.93 21.33 -3.73
C ASP A 166 -3.07 19.84 -3.36
N ALA A 167 -2.28 19.00 -4.04
CA ALA A 167 -2.27 17.56 -3.80
C ALA A 167 -1.98 17.23 -2.33
N ALA A 168 -1.07 17.94 -1.66
CA ALA A 168 -0.65 17.62 -0.30
C ALA A 168 -1.79 17.80 0.72
N ALA A 169 -2.66 18.80 0.53
CA ALA A 169 -3.86 18.97 1.38
C ALA A 169 -4.79 17.74 1.34
N ASP A 170 -4.89 17.04 0.21
CA ASP A 170 -5.73 15.83 0.13
C ASP A 170 -5.12 14.66 0.90
N TYR A 171 -3.80 14.48 0.86
CA TYR A 171 -3.13 13.46 1.67
C TYR A 171 -3.26 13.78 3.17
N GLU A 172 -3.08 15.04 3.59
CA GLU A 172 -3.28 15.45 4.99
C GLU A 172 -4.68 15.14 5.49
N LYS A 173 -5.73 15.53 4.73
CA LYS A 173 -7.12 15.24 5.09
C LYS A 173 -7.35 13.74 5.24
N ALA A 174 -6.85 12.95 4.29
CA ALA A 174 -7.04 11.51 4.30
C ALA A 174 -6.27 10.84 5.45
N ILE A 175 -5.06 11.30 5.77
CA ILE A 175 -4.27 10.84 6.94
C ILE A 175 -5.04 11.11 8.23
N LEU A 176 -5.42 12.37 8.48
CA LEU A 176 -6.17 12.76 9.68
C LEU A 176 -7.47 11.95 9.83
N ARG A 177 -8.08 11.57 8.71
CA ARG A 177 -9.36 10.85 8.71
C ARG A 177 -9.25 9.34 8.90
N LEU A 178 -8.21 8.71 8.34
CA LEU A 178 -8.12 7.25 8.15
C LEU A 178 -7.02 6.58 8.96
N ALA A 179 -6.02 7.32 9.43
CA ALA A 179 -4.86 6.75 10.12
C ALA A 179 -5.23 5.89 11.35
N ALA A 180 -6.27 6.26 12.09
CA ALA A 180 -6.75 5.50 13.25
C ALA A 180 -7.31 4.10 12.91
N PHE A 181 -7.58 3.81 11.63
CA PHE A 181 -8.11 2.53 11.17
C PHE A 181 -7.11 1.73 10.32
N ALA A 182 -5.89 2.25 10.14
CA ALA A 182 -4.88 1.69 9.26
C ALA A 182 -3.75 1.05 10.06
N ASP A 183 -3.30 -0.12 9.62
CA ASP A 183 -2.07 -0.73 10.14
C ASP A 183 -0.82 -0.10 9.51
N TYR A 184 -0.96 0.43 8.29
CA TYR A 184 -0.01 1.31 7.63
C TYR A 184 -0.71 2.20 6.59
N LEU A 185 -0.12 3.34 6.26
CA LEU A 185 -0.64 4.29 5.27
C LEU A 185 0.26 4.30 4.05
N VAL A 186 -0.30 4.50 2.86
CA VAL A 186 0.48 4.61 1.62
C VAL A 186 0.09 5.87 0.88
N MET A 187 1.06 6.75 0.64
CA MET A 187 0.90 7.86 -0.29
C MET A 187 1.13 7.35 -1.72
N ASN A 188 0.08 7.33 -2.54
CA ASN A 188 0.18 6.95 -3.93
C ASN A 188 0.40 8.18 -4.82
N VAL A 189 1.64 8.35 -5.27
CA VAL A 189 2.08 9.41 -6.20
C VAL A 189 2.39 8.88 -7.60
N SER A 190 2.05 7.62 -7.87
CA SER A 190 2.61 6.87 -9.00
C SER A 190 1.57 6.37 -10.00
N SER A 191 0.28 6.66 -9.81
CA SER A 191 -0.73 6.29 -10.80
C SER A 191 -0.53 7.08 -12.10
N PRO A 192 -0.44 6.41 -13.27
CA PRO A 192 -0.39 7.10 -14.56
C PRO A 192 -1.76 7.62 -15.02
N ASN A 193 -2.82 7.39 -14.24
CA ASN A 193 -4.21 7.58 -14.65
C ASN A 193 -4.87 8.84 -14.06
N THR A 194 -4.12 9.58 -13.25
CA THR A 194 -4.52 10.86 -12.65
C THR A 194 -3.53 11.91 -13.18
N PRO A 195 -3.99 12.90 -13.98
CA PRO A 195 -3.12 13.91 -14.57
C PRO A 195 -2.25 14.61 -13.52
N GLY A 196 -0.98 14.85 -13.85
CA GLY A 196 0.00 15.53 -13.00
C GLY A 196 0.47 14.75 -11.77
N LEU A 197 -0.16 13.62 -11.40
CA LEU A 197 0.16 12.92 -10.16
C LEU A 197 1.63 12.46 -10.08
N ARG A 198 2.16 11.93 -11.18
CA ARG A 198 3.54 11.42 -11.23
C ARG A 198 4.60 12.51 -11.09
N ALA A 199 4.26 13.76 -11.41
CA ALA A 199 5.16 14.90 -11.21
C ALA A 199 5.44 15.16 -9.72
N LEU A 200 4.58 14.70 -8.82
CA LEU A 200 4.80 14.76 -7.37
C LEU A 200 5.99 13.90 -6.89
N GLN A 201 6.55 13.04 -7.76
CA GLN A 201 7.76 12.28 -7.46
C GLN A 201 9.05 13.10 -7.65
N GLY A 202 8.97 14.28 -8.29
CA GLY A 202 10.10 15.19 -8.38
C GLY A 202 10.50 15.73 -7.00
N ARG A 203 11.80 15.91 -6.78
CA ARG A 203 12.40 16.17 -5.45
C ARG A 203 11.66 17.20 -4.60
N GLU A 204 11.49 18.41 -5.11
CA GLU A 204 10.89 19.53 -4.34
C GLU A 204 9.43 19.27 -3.95
N SER A 205 8.63 18.77 -4.90
CA SER A 205 7.24 18.41 -4.67
C SER A 205 7.13 17.26 -3.67
N LEU A 206 8.01 16.27 -3.77
CA LEU A 206 8.01 15.11 -2.90
C LEU A 206 8.41 15.47 -1.47
N VAL A 207 9.43 16.30 -1.28
CA VAL A 207 9.83 16.82 0.04
C VAL A 207 8.65 17.51 0.71
N THR A 208 8.00 18.42 -0.01
CA THR A 208 6.85 19.18 0.52
C THR A 208 5.71 18.24 0.91
N LEU A 209 5.37 17.29 0.02
CA LEU A 209 4.30 16.34 0.24
C LEU A 209 4.56 15.44 1.46
N VAL A 210 5.76 14.83 1.54
CA VAL A 210 6.11 13.89 2.61
C VAL A 210 6.13 14.59 3.97
N ARG A 211 6.64 15.83 4.04
CA ARG A 211 6.66 16.62 5.29
C ARG A 211 5.27 16.93 5.79
N ARG A 212 4.41 17.46 4.92
CA ARG A 212 3.01 17.75 5.25
C ARG A 212 2.27 16.51 5.73
N ALA A 213 2.48 15.38 5.07
CA ALA A 213 1.92 14.09 5.49
C ALA A 213 2.44 13.63 6.86
N ARG A 214 3.75 13.76 7.11
CA ARG A 214 4.39 13.43 8.39
C ARG A 214 3.84 14.31 9.51
N GLU A 215 3.77 15.62 9.31
CA GLU A 215 3.21 16.58 10.26
C GLU A 215 1.74 16.29 10.56
N ALA A 216 0.93 15.96 9.55
CA ALA A 216 -0.46 15.54 9.76
C ALA A 216 -0.56 14.28 10.62
N LEU A 217 0.34 13.32 10.41
CA LEU A 217 0.38 12.10 11.19
C LEU A 217 0.82 12.36 12.63
N ASP A 218 1.83 13.21 12.84
CA ASP A 218 2.32 13.58 14.18
C ASP A 218 1.26 14.37 14.97
N ARG A 219 0.45 15.20 14.29
CA ARG A 219 -0.73 15.86 14.89
C ARG A 219 -1.81 14.85 15.30
N ALA A 220 -2.05 13.82 14.50
CA ALA A 220 -3.05 12.79 14.80
C ALA A 220 -2.58 11.79 15.86
N PHE A 221 -1.27 11.55 15.97
CA PHE A 221 -0.65 10.59 16.87
C PHE A 221 0.51 11.25 17.61
N PRO A 222 0.25 11.88 18.76
CA PRO A 222 1.30 12.42 19.62
C PRO A 222 2.35 11.37 19.98
N ALA A 223 3.54 11.84 20.35
CA ALA A 223 4.67 10.96 20.70
C ALA A 223 4.25 9.88 21.72
N GLY A 224 4.59 8.62 21.42
CA GLY A 224 4.25 7.47 22.26
C GLY A 224 2.87 6.84 22.01
N ALA A 225 1.98 7.47 21.22
CA ALA A 225 0.64 6.94 20.91
C ALA A 225 0.64 5.77 19.92
N GLY A 226 1.79 5.43 19.33
CA GLY A 226 1.92 4.40 18.29
C GLY A 226 1.24 4.82 16.98
N ARG A 227 2.00 5.48 16.09
CA ARG A 227 1.48 5.89 14.77
C ARG A 227 1.59 4.75 13.75
N PRO A 228 0.67 4.65 12.76
CA PRO A 228 0.88 3.74 11.64
C PRO A 228 2.12 4.15 10.82
N PRO A 229 2.85 3.20 10.22
CA PRO A 229 3.92 3.49 9.26
C PRO A 229 3.37 4.24 8.04
N LEU A 230 4.11 5.23 7.55
CA LEU A 230 3.80 6.00 6.36
C LEU A 230 4.73 5.59 5.22
N LEU A 231 4.14 5.03 4.16
CA LEU A 231 4.84 4.54 2.99
C LEU A 231 4.60 5.44 1.78
N LEU A 232 5.49 5.36 0.80
CA LEU A 232 5.32 5.96 -0.53
C LEU A 232 5.31 4.86 -1.60
N LYS A 233 4.34 4.92 -2.52
CA LYS A 233 4.29 4.01 -3.68
C LYS A 233 4.80 4.72 -4.93
N ILE A 234 5.84 4.18 -5.56
CA ILE A 234 6.56 4.82 -6.66
C ILE A 234 6.28 4.15 -8.02
N ALA A 235 6.47 4.92 -9.09
CA ALA A 235 6.31 4.42 -10.46
C ALA A 235 7.56 3.62 -10.89
N PRO A 236 7.44 2.68 -11.85
CA PRO A 236 8.59 1.99 -12.41
C PRO A 236 9.34 2.80 -13.47
N ASP A 237 8.68 3.77 -14.11
CA ASP A 237 9.26 4.60 -15.16
C ASP A 237 9.84 5.89 -14.54
N LEU A 238 11.01 5.72 -13.93
CA LEU A 238 11.80 6.74 -13.24
C LEU A 238 13.24 6.64 -13.71
N THR A 239 13.92 7.79 -13.81
CA THR A 239 15.35 7.84 -14.09
C THR A 239 16.16 7.45 -12.85
N ASP A 240 17.45 7.17 -13.02
CA ASP A 240 18.34 6.90 -11.88
C ASP A 240 18.46 8.11 -10.94
N GLU A 241 18.33 9.34 -11.47
CA GLU A 241 18.31 10.56 -10.67
C GLU A 241 17.04 10.66 -9.83
N ASP A 242 15.87 10.41 -10.43
CA ASP A 242 14.60 10.37 -9.70
C ASP A 242 14.64 9.34 -8.55
N LEU A 243 15.21 8.15 -8.80
CA LEU A 243 15.34 7.11 -7.78
C LEU A 243 16.26 7.54 -6.63
N ARG A 244 17.38 8.23 -6.94
CA ARG A 244 18.28 8.79 -5.92
C ARG A 244 17.58 9.86 -5.08
N ASP A 245 16.84 10.76 -5.73
CA ASP A 245 16.10 11.82 -5.04
C ASP A 245 15.01 11.24 -4.13
N ILE A 246 14.22 10.28 -4.62
CA ILE A 246 13.21 9.58 -3.81
C ILE A 246 13.86 8.88 -2.62
N ALA A 247 15.00 8.21 -2.81
CA ALA A 247 15.71 7.54 -1.71
C ALA A 247 16.22 8.55 -0.67
N ALA A 248 16.78 9.68 -1.11
CA ALA A 248 17.23 10.75 -0.23
C ALA A 248 16.06 11.32 0.58
N VAL A 249 14.91 11.60 -0.05
CA VAL A 249 13.70 12.06 0.66
C VAL A 249 13.20 11.00 1.64
N ALA A 250 13.14 9.73 1.24
CA ALA A 250 12.71 8.65 2.13
C ALA A 250 13.58 8.53 3.37
N LEU A 251 14.90 8.72 3.23
CA LEU A 251 15.87 8.70 4.32
C LEU A 251 15.87 9.98 5.17
N GLY A 252 15.22 11.06 4.73
CA GLY A 252 15.34 12.38 5.36
C GLY A 252 16.69 13.07 5.06
N GLU A 253 17.37 12.67 3.99
CA GLU A 253 18.68 13.16 3.54
C GLU A 253 18.53 14.10 2.32
N ASP A 254 17.40 14.81 2.24
CA ASP A 254 17.03 15.70 1.14
C ASP A 254 17.84 17.02 1.07
N GLY A 255 18.79 17.22 1.99
CA GLY A 255 19.69 18.38 1.99
C GLY A 255 19.09 19.69 2.48
N THR A 256 17.82 19.71 2.89
CA THR A 256 17.15 20.94 3.35
C THR A 256 17.44 21.31 4.81
N GLY A 257 18.28 20.53 5.50
CA GLY A 257 18.78 20.84 6.85
C GLY A 257 17.73 20.82 7.97
N VAL A 258 16.46 20.54 7.66
CA VAL A 258 15.41 20.37 8.65
C VAL A 258 15.49 18.93 9.15
N PRO A 259 15.88 18.68 10.42
CA PRO A 259 15.87 17.34 10.96
C PRO A 259 14.44 16.80 10.88
N GLY A 260 14.26 15.61 10.30
CA GLY A 260 13.02 14.85 10.49
C GLY A 260 12.82 14.68 11.98
N SER A 261 11.94 15.50 12.58
CA SER A 261 11.61 15.54 14.01
C SER A 261 12.75 15.01 14.93
N GLY A 262 13.85 15.75 15.05
CA GLY A 262 14.82 15.56 16.16
C GLY A 262 16.13 14.81 15.88
N GLY A 263 16.85 15.06 14.78
CA GLY A 263 18.24 14.59 14.61
C GLY A 263 18.43 13.07 14.68
N SER A 264 17.34 12.32 14.51
CA SER A 264 17.28 10.88 14.74
C SER A 264 17.74 10.12 13.50
N ALA A 265 18.37 8.96 13.70
CA ALA A 265 18.75 7.99 12.66
C ALA A 265 17.55 7.39 11.88
N THR A 266 16.34 7.93 12.07
CA THR A 266 15.07 7.38 11.58
C THR A 266 14.73 7.99 10.21
N PRO A 267 14.46 7.16 9.19
CA PRO A 267 13.98 7.63 7.89
C PRO A 267 12.71 8.49 7.97
N LEU A 268 12.57 9.45 7.05
CA LEU A 268 11.37 10.30 6.95
C LEU A 268 10.14 9.52 6.49
N LEU A 269 10.33 8.50 5.65
CA LEU A 269 9.31 7.51 5.28
C LEU A 269 9.61 6.18 5.94
N ASP A 270 8.57 5.51 6.47
CA ASP A 270 8.75 4.24 7.16
C ASP A 270 8.88 3.05 6.18
N GLY A 271 8.53 3.23 4.91
CA GLY A 271 8.71 2.21 3.88
C GLY A 271 8.43 2.70 2.46
N LEU A 272 8.75 1.89 1.45
CA LEU A 272 8.45 2.15 0.04
C LEU A 272 7.75 0.96 -0.62
N ILE A 273 6.87 1.23 -1.58
CA ILE A 273 6.24 0.19 -2.42
C ILE A 273 6.74 0.32 -3.86
N CYS A 274 7.43 -0.72 -4.31
CA CYS A 274 8.12 -0.80 -5.61
C CYS A 274 7.53 -1.96 -6.44
N THR A 275 6.65 -1.74 -7.42
CA THR A 275 6.24 -0.48 -8.06
C THR A 275 4.74 -0.39 -8.39
N ASN A 276 4.28 0.77 -8.85
CA ASN A 276 3.01 0.89 -9.56
C ASN A 276 3.11 0.33 -10.99
N THR A 277 2.04 0.49 -11.77
CA THR A 277 1.98 0.11 -13.20
C THR A 277 2.89 0.96 -14.07
N THR A 278 3.41 0.41 -15.17
CA THR A 278 4.26 1.10 -16.16
C THR A 278 3.44 1.73 -17.29
N ILE A 279 3.91 2.84 -17.85
CA ILE A 279 3.37 3.38 -19.12
C ILE A 279 4.03 2.80 -20.35
N GLU A 280 5.17 2.10 -20.19
CA GLU A 280 5.88 1.49 -21.29
C GLU A 280 5.03 0.38 -21.94
N ARG A 281 5.32 0.15 -23.22
CA ARG A 281 4.69 -0.89 -24.05
C ARG A 281 5.80 -1.68 -24.74
N PRO A 282 6.31 -2.76 -24.09
CA PRO A 282 7.31 -3.61 -24.72
C PRO A 282 6.84 -4.14 -26.07
N ALA A 283 7.71 -4.16 -27.06
CA ALA A 283 7.40 -4.70 -28.39
C ALA A 283 7.04 -6.21 -28.36
N SER A 284 7.34 -6.89 -27.25
CA SER A 284 6.99 -8.29 -27.01
C SER A 284 5.52 -8.54 -26.65
N LEU A 285 4.72 -7.50 -26.41
CA LEU A 285 3.29 -7.63 -26.14
C LEU A 285 2.56 -8.21 -27.36
N LYS A 286 1.75 -9.25 -27.13
CA LYS A 286 1.05 -9.99 -28.20
C LYS A 286 -0.42 -9.63 -28.30
N SER A 287 -1.02 -9.17 -27.21
CA SER A 287 -2.47 -8.97 -27.16
C SER A 287 -2.92 -7.84 -28.10
N PRO A 288 -4.08 -7.98 -28.78
CA PRO A 288 -4.65 -6.89 -29.59
C PRO A 288 -5.01 -5.65 -28.76
N GLN A 289 -5.05 -5.76 -27.42
CA GLN A 289 -5.29 -4.65 -26.51
C GLN A 289 -4.00 -3.91 -26.09
N ALA A 290 -2.82 -4.27 -26.63
CA ALA A 290 -1.53 -3.70 -26.24
C ALA A 290 -1.43 -2.18 -26.42
N SER A 291 -2.11 -1.61 -27.42
CA SER A 291 -2.12 -0.17 -27.71
C SER A 291 -3.02 0.67 -26.79
N GLN A 292 -3.74 0.05 -25.85
CA GLN A 292 -4.61 0.79 -24.93
C GLN A 292 -3.79 1.73 -24.03
N GLY A 293 -4.25 2.98 -23.90
CA GLY A 293 -3.67 3.94 -22.95
C GLY A 293 -3.94 3.56 -21.49
N GLY A 294 -3.07 4.01 -20.59
CA GLY A 294 -3.11 3.74 -19.14
C GLY A 294 -1.88 2.99 -18.64
N GLY A 295 -1.97 2.45 -17.43
CA GLY A 295 -0.89 1.68 -16.81
C GLY A 295 -0.97 0.18 -17.13
N LEU A 296 0.15 -0.41 -17.56
CA LEU A 296 0.39 -1.84 -17.78
C LEU A 296 0.92 -2.51 -16.51
N SER A 297 0.44 -3.73 -16.26
CA SER A 297 0.80 -4.56 -15.10
C SER A 297 0.82 -6.04 -15.49
N GLY A 298 1.34 -6.89 -14.61
CA GLY A 298 1.43 -8.33 -14.83
C GLY A 298 2.82 -8.75 -15.31
N GLU A 299 2.90 -9.85 -16.05
CA GLU A 299 4.17 -10.46 -16.48
C GLU A 299 5.13 -9.47 -17.15
N PRO A 300 4.71 -8.56 -18.06
CA PRO A 300 5.62 -7.64 -18.73
C PRO A 300 6.33 -6.66 -17.79
N LEU A 301 5.79 -6.43 -16.57
CA LEU A 301 6.38 -5.54 -15.57
C LEU A 301 7.35 -6.27 -14.62
N LYS A 302 7.47 -7.60 -14.71
CA LYS A 302 8.21 -8.43 -13.74
C LYS A 302 9.66 -7.99 -13.58
N GLU A 303 10.41 -7.87 -14.68
CA GLU A 303 11.85 -7.57 -14.58
C GLU A 303 12.10 -6.09 -14.25
N ARG A 304 11.36 -5.15 -14.84
CA ARG A 304 11.50 -3.72 -14.53
C ARG A 304 11.18 -3.41 -13.06
N SER A 305 10.12 -4.00 -12.50
CA SER A 305 9.79 -3.79 -11.09
C SER A 305 10.81 -4.44 -10.14
N LEU A 306 11.42 -5.57 -10.52
CA LEU A 306 12.52 -6.18 -9.76
C LEU A 306 13.78 -5.29 -9.77
N GLU A 307 14.11 -4.70 -10.92
CA GLU A 307 15.23 -3.77 -11.07
C GLU A 307 15.07 -2.53 -10.17
N VAL A 308 13.91 -1.86 -10.24
CA VAL A 308 13.61 -0.69 -9.41
C VAL A 308 13.66 -1.05 -7.92
N LEU A 309 13.11 -2.19 -7.52
CA LEU A 309 13.19 -2.68 -6.14
C LEU A 309 14.64 -2.82 -5.68
N ARG A 310 15.48 -3.50 -6.47
CA ARG A 310 16.90 -3.71 -6.17
C ARG A 310 17.65 -2.39 -6.04
N THR A 311 17.42 -1.47 -6.96
CA THR A 311 18.03 -0.14 -6.94
C THR A 311 17.62 0.65 -5.72
N MET A 312 16.34 0.65 -5.34
CA MET A 312 15.88 1.34 -4.13
C MET A 312 16.43 0.72 -2.86
N TYR A 313 16.60 -0.61 -2.79
CA TYR A 313 17.20 -1.26 -1.63
C TYR A 313 18.64 -0.78 -1.40
N ARG A 314 19.42 -0.72 -2.48
CA ARG A 314 20.79 -0.20 -2.46
C ARG A 314 20.82 1.28 -2.06
N LEU A 315 20.00 2.13 -2.69
CA LEU A 315 19.99 3.57 -2.43
C LEU A 315 19.52 3.91 -1.02
N THR A 316 18.57 3.14 -0.47
CA THR A 316 18.11 3.29 0.92
C THR A 316 19.03 2.60 1.93
N ARG A 317 20.07 1.89 1.47
CA ARG A 317 21.03 1.15 2.32
C ARG A 317 20.33 0.17 3.26
N GLY A 318 19.24 -0.45 2.81
CA GLY A 318 18.42 -1.35 3.64
C GLY A 318 17.75 -0.71 4.86
N ARG A 319 17.85 0.61 5.06
CA ARG A 319 17.28 1.32 6.23
C ARG A 319 15.77 1.53 6.14
N VAL A 320 15.21 1.42 4.94
CA VAL A 320 13.79 1.61 4.66
C VAL A 320 13.21 0.28 4.18
N PRO A 321 12.32 -0.39 4.94
CA PRO A 321 11.64 -1.60 4.50
C PRO A 321 10.92 -1.40 3.16
N LEU A 322 11.09 -2.35 2.24
CA LEU A 322 10.51 -2.30 0.90
C LEU A 322 9.42 -3.34 0.72
N VAL A 323 8.35 -2.95 0.02
CA VAL A 323 7.29 -3.85 -0.42
C VAL A 323 7.42 -4.05 -1.94
N GLY A 324 7.73 -5.27 -2.37
CA GLY A 324 7.89 -5.62 -3.77
C GLY A 324 6.54 -5.93 -4.45
N VAL A 325 6.27 -5.34 -5.61
CA VAL A 325 5.03 -5.57 -6.37
C VAL A 325 5.26 -5.37 -7.87
N GLY A 326 4.53 -6.13 -8.69
CA GLY A 326 4.57 -6.07 -10.16
C GLY A 326 5.04 -7.39 -10.75
N GLY A 327 4.14 -8.11 -11.45
CA GLY A 327 4.49 -9.35 -12.15
C GLY A 327 4.84 -10.56 -11.26
N ILE A 328 4.52 -10.54 -9.96
CA ILE A 328 4.75 -11.68 -9.07
C ILE A 328 3.65 -12.73 -9.30
N SER A 329 4.04 -13.92 -9.76
CA SER A 329 3.13 -15.00 -10.14
C SER A 329 3.48 -16.37 -9.54
N SER A 330 4.63 -16.50 -8.90
CA SER A 330 5.09 -17.75 -8.27
C SER A 330 5.85 -17.51 -6.96
N GLY A 331 6.14 -18.58 -6.21
CA GLY A 331 6.97 -18.49 -5.02
C GLY A 331 8.41 -18.11 -5.35
N GLU A 332 8.93 -18.53 -6.50
CA GLU A 332 10.25 -18.14 -7.01
C GLU A 332 10.30 -16.65 -7.35
N ASP A 333 9.25 -16.10 -7.98
CA ASP A 333 9.14 -14.65 -8.20
C ASP A 333 9.16 -13.90 -6.85
N ALA A 334 8.39 -14.36 -5.86
CA ALA A 334 8.35 -13.77 -4.52
C ALA A 334 9.73 -13.86 -3.83
N TYR A 335 10.39 -15.00 -3.95
CA TYR A 335 11.72 -15.23 -3.39
C TYR A 335 12.78 -14.31 -4.02
N ARG A 336 12.76 -14.15 -5.35
CA ARG A 336 13.61 -13.18 -6.06
C ARG A 336 13.39 -11.75 -5.56
N ARG A 337 12.16 -11.36 -5.20
CA ARG A 337 11.90 -10.04 -4.59
C ARG A 337 12.50 -9.91 -3.21
N ILE A 338 12.34 -10.93 -2.37
CA ILE A 338 12.88 -10.93 -1.02
C ILE A 338 14.41 -10.79 -1.07
N ARG A 339 15.08 -11.65 -1.84
CA ARG A 339 16.53 -11.58 -2.05
C ARG A 339 17.02 -10.27 -2.67
N ALA A 340 16.19 -9.59 -3.46
CA ALA A 340 16.50 -8.27 -4.01
C ALA A 340 16.26 -7.09 -3.04
N GLY A 341 15.70 -7.34 -1.85
CA GLY A 341 15.54 -6.33 -0.80
C GLY A 341 14.10 -6.08 -0.32
N ALA A 342 13.11 -6.82 -0.83
CA ALA A 342 11.75 -6.69 -0.31
C ALA A 342 11.60 -7.41 1.04
N SER A 343 11.02 -6.72 2.03
CA SER A 343 10.59 -7.34 3.29
C SER A 343 9.20 -7.99 3.15
N LEU A 344 8.36 -7.43 2.28
CA LEU A 344 7.00 -7.90 2.00
C LEU A 344 6.76 -7.87 0.49
N ILE A 345 5.78 -8.64 -0.01
CA ILE A 345 5.39 -8.61 -1.42
C ILE A 345 3.89 -8.41 -1.61
N GLN A 346 3.48 -7.85 -2.74
CA GLN A 346 2.06 -7.74 -3.10
C GLN A 346 1.75 -8.36 -4.46
N VAL A 347 0.57 -8.97 -4.54
CA VAL A 347 0.04 -9.61 -5.74
C VAL A 347 -1.22 -8.89 -6.22
N TYR A 348 -1.36 -8.76 -7.55
CA TYR A 348 -2.59 -8.29 -8.19
C TYR A 348 -2.87 -9.09 -9.45
N SER A 349 -2.14 -8.84 -10.54
CA SER A 349 -2.53 -9.30 -11.87
C SER A 349 -2.63 -10.83 -11.92
N ALA A 350 -1.64 -11.54 -11.38
CA ALA A 350 -1.65 -13.00 -11.31
C ALA A 350 -2.88 -13.56 -10.58
N LEU A 351 -3.37 -12.89 -9.51
CA LEU A 351 -4.58 -13.31 -8.79
C LEU A 351 -5.81 -13.32 -9.71
N ILE A 352 -5.88 -12.41 -10.68
CA ILE A 352 -6.98 -12.38 -11.66
C ILE A 352 -6.94 -13.59 -12.59
N TYR A 353 -5.74 -14.03 -13.00
CA TYR A 353 -5.57 -15.16 -13.92
C TYR A 353 -5.64 -16.53 -13.23
N GLU A 354 -5.23 -16.60 -11.97
CA GLU A 354 -5.00 -17.87 -11.27
C GLU A 354 -5.95 -18.11 -10.10
N GLY A 355 -6.62 -17.05 -9.67
CA GLY A 355 -7.57 -17.08 -8.57
C GLY A 355 -6.92 -17.27 -7.19
N PRO A 356 -7.74 -17.37 -6.13
CA PRO A 356 -7.28 -17.49 -4.76
C PRO A 356 -6.25 -18.60 -4.47
N PRO A 357 -6.27 -19.79 -5.12
CA PRO A 357 -5.25 -20.82 -4.89
C PRO A 357 -3.79 -20.38 -5.13
N LEU A 358 -3.59 -19.27 -5.86
CA LEU A 358 -2.28 -18.65 -6.04
C LEU A 358 -1.59 -18.32 -4.71
N ILE A 359 -2.35 -17.87 -3.71
CA ILE A 359 -1.80 -17.36 -2.44
C ILE A 359 -1.05 -18.48 -1.70
N GLU A 360 -1.73 -19.61 -1.48
CA GLU A 360 -1.15 -20.80 -0.83
C GLU A 360 0.04 -21.36 -1.60
N ARG A 361 -0.03 -21.32 -2.94
CA ARG A 361 1.07 -21.80 -3.77
C ARG A 361 2.32 -20.93 -3.62
N ILE A 362 2.18 -19.60 -3.68
CA ILE A 362 3.29 -18.67 -3.45
C ILE A 362 3.91 -18.92 -2.07
N LYS A 363 3.09 -19.03 -1.01
CA LYS A 363 3.59 -19.29 0.35
C LYS A 363 4.36 -20.60 0.45
N THR A 364 3.78 -21.68 -0.07
CA THR A 364 4.40 -23.02 -0.05
C THR A 364 5.73 -23.04 -0.80
N ASP A 365 5.77 -22.48 -2.01
CA ASP A 365 6.96 -22.48 -2.86
C ASP A 365 8.04 -21.54 -2.30
N LEU A 366 7.65 -20.37 -1.75
CA LEU A 366 8.58 -19.46 -1.08
C LEU A 366 9.24 -20.12 0.14
N GLY A 367 8.47 -20.81 0.98
CA GLY A 367 9.00 -21.56 2.13
C GLY A 367 9.96 -22.68 1.71
N ARG A 368 9.76 -23.27 0.51
CA ARG A 368 10.68 -24.24 -0.07
C ARG A 368 11.98 -23.57 -0.53
N CYS A 369 11.89 -22.46 -1.24
CA CYS A 369 13.06 -21.70 -1.71
C CYS A 369 13.95 -21.23 -0.55
N LEU A 370 13.36 -20.67 0.51
CA LEU A 370 14.09 -20.23 1.70
C LEU A 370 14.92 -21.36 2.32
N ARG A 371 14.30 -22.53 2.52
CA ARG A 371 14.99 -23.71 3.08
C ARG A 371 16.06 -24.27 2.15
N ALA A 372 15.80 -24.26 0.83
CA ALA A 372 16.75 -24.77 -0.15
C ALA A 372 18.08 -24.01 -0.13
N ASP A 373 18.02 -22.70 0.14
CA ASP A 373 19.21 -21.85 0.27
C ASP A 373 19.71 -21.73 1.72
N GLY A 374 19.16 -22.53 2.65
CA GLY A 374 19.63 -22.64 4.03
C GLY A 374 19.14 -21.56 4.98
N PHE A 375 18.21 -20.70 4.57
CA PHE A 375 17.60 -19.72 5.47
C PHE A 375 16.68 -20.40 6.49
N THR A 376 16.74 -19.92 7.74
CA THR A 376 15.84 -20.36 8.81
C THR A 376 14.76 -19.33 9.14
N ARG A 377 14.93 -18.10 8.64
CA ARG A 377 14.02 -16.98 8.78
C ARG A 377 13.93 -16.21 7.48
N LEU A 378 12.77 -15.63 7.19
CA LEU A 378 12.59 -14.79 6.01
C LEU A 378 13.47 -13.54 6.04
N GLU A 379 13.66 -12.92 7.22
CA GLU A 379 14.43 -11.67 7.32
C GLU A 379 15.88 -11.82 6.86
N ASP A 380 16.48 -12.99 7.11
CA ASP A 380 17.87 -13.26 6.73
C ASP A 380 18.05 -13.34 5.22
N ALA A 381 16.98 -13.59 4.46
CA ALA A 381 16.99 -13.60 3.01
C ALA A 381 16.79 -12.21 2.40
N VAL A 382 16.35 -11.21 3.16
CA VAL A 382 16.06 -9.86 2.64
C VAL A 382 17.35 -9.21 2.15
N GLY A 383 17.39 -8.92 0.85
CA GLY A 383 18.55 -8.25 0.25
C GLY A 383 19.80 -9.13 0.09
N ALA A 384 19.68 -10.46 0.23
CA ALA A 384 20.80 -11.40 0.09
C ALA A 384 21.55 -11.31 -1.25
N ASP A 385 20.93 -10.76 -2.30
CA ASP A 385 21.57 -10.54 -3.62
C ASP A 385 22.21 -9.14 -3.75
N VAL A 386 22.11 -8.29 -2.73
CA VAL A 386 22.51 -6.87 -2.78
C VAL A 386 23.42 -6.56 -1.59
N PRO A 387 24.72 -6.89 -1.68
CA PRO A 387 25.69 -6.56 -0.64
C PRO A 387 25.74 -5.04 -0.41
N LEU A 388 25.50 -4.61 0.84
CA LEU A 388 25.48 -3.20 1.24
C LEU A 388 26.86 -2.69 1.71
N ASP A 389 27.76 -3.62 2.01
CA ASP A 389 29.15 -3.44 2.46
C ASP A 389 30.09 -2.88 1.38
N VAL A 390 29.64 -2.79 0.13
CA VAL A 390 30.41 -2.25 -1.01
C VAL A 390 30.04 -0.78 -1.33
N LEU A 391 29.12 -0.18 -0.59
CA LEU A 391 28.77 1.24 -0.77
C LEU A 391 29.79 2.12 -0.05
N GLU A 392 30.90 2.42 -0.75
CA GLU A 392 31.92 3.37 -0.30
C GLU A 392 31.31 4.72 0.12
N SER A 393 31.89 5.30 1.18
CA SER A 393 31.52 6.63 1.68
C SER A 393 31.57 7.67 0.56
N PRO A 394 30.63 8.63 0.51
CA PRO A 394 30.65 9.66 -0.53
C PRO A 394 31.98 10.41 -0.45
N ALA A 395 32.73 10.42 -1.55
CA ALA A 395 33.95 11.21 -1.67
C ALA A 395 33.65 12.67 -1.27
N PRO A 396 34.53 13.32 -0.48
CA PRO A 396 34.31 14.69 -0.07
C PRO A 396 34.21 15.57 -1.32
N ARG A 397 33.09 16.29 -1.45
CA ARG A 397 32.92 17.31 -2.49
C ARG A 397 34.07 18.30 -2.36
N GLY A 398 34.94 18.34 -3.36
CA GLY A 398 36.06 19.29 -3.43
C GLY A 398 35.54 20.72 -3.34
N ALA A 399 36.17 21.51 -2.47
CA ALA A 399 35.93 22.95 -2.37
C ALA A 399 36.14 23.64 -3.74
N PRO A 400 35.42 24.73 -4.04
CA PRO A 400 35.60 25.45 -5.29
C PRO A 400 37.03 26.00 -5.36
N ALA A 401 37.68 25.78 -6.49
CA ALA A 401 39.00 26.32 -6.76
C ALA A 401 38.96 27.86 -6.68
N VAL A 402 39.82 28.40 -5.83
CA VAL A 402 40.11 29.84 -5.77
C VAL A 402 40.81 30.21 -7.08
N ALA A 403 40.23 31.17 -7.81
CA ALA A 403 40.86 31.73 -9.00
C ALA A 403 42.00 32.65 -8.58
N ASP A 404 43.24 32.20 -8.78
CA ASP A 404 44.41 33.08 -8.78
C ASP A 404 44.59 33.65 -10.18
N GLY A 405 44.66 34.97 -10.26
CA GLY A 405 44.95 35.70 -11.49
C GLY A 405 46.44 35.71 -11.79
N SER A 406 46.80 35.62 -13.07
CA SER A 406 47.89 36.40 -13.66
C SER A 406 48.01 36.17 -15.17
N SER A 407 48.23 37.29 -15.86
CA SER A 407 48.97 37.49 -17.11
C SER A 407 48.42 36.96 -18.44
N ALA A 408 48.03 37.93 -19.27
CA ALA A 408 48.01 37.88 -20.74
C ALA A 408 49.43 37.70 -21.32
N PRO A 409 49.54 37.38 -22.63
CA PRO A 409 49.74 38.46 -23.59
C PRO A 409 48.94 38.33 -24.91
N ALA A 410 48.83 39.47 -25.60
CA ALA A 410 48.16 39.71 -26.88
C ALA A 410 48.95 39.21 -28.10
N VAL A 411 48.28 38.89 -29.23
CA VAL A 411 48.53 39.37 -30.61
C VAL A 411 47.27 39.15 -31.50
N ALA A 412 47.03 40.09 -32.43
CA ALA A 412 46.10 40.14 -33.57
C ALA A 412 46.20 38.92 -34.53
N ASP A 413 45.35 38.64 -35.53
CA ASP A 413 44.66 39.51 -36.51
C ASP A 413 43.56 38.69 -37.25
N GLY A 414 42.66 39.36 -37.97
CA GLY A 414 41.33 38.86 -38.36
C GLY A 414 41.20 37.93 -39.58
N SER A 415 39.95 37.50 -39.85
CA SER A 415 39.42 37.19 -41.18
C SER A 415 37.90 36.97 -41.13
N THR A 416 37.29 37.13 -42.29
CA THR A 416 35.91 37.45 -42.69
C THR A 416 34.86 36.32 -42.61
N ALA A 417 33.60 36.77 -42.45
CA ALA A 417 32.27 36.21 -42.78
C ALA A 417 32.21 35.15 -43.93
N PRO A 418 31.14 34.32 -44.10
CA PRO A 418 29.74 34.73 -44.03
C PRO A 418 28.67 33.76 -43.49
N ALA A 419 27.47 34.32 -43.36
CA ALA A 419 26.23 33.74 -42.86
C ALA A 419 25.35 33.09 -43.96
N ALA A 420 24.29 32.43 -43.47
CA ALA A 420 23.05 31.93 -44.11
C ALA A 420 23.03 30.44 -44.53
N PRO A 421 21.86 29.76 -44.59
CA PRO A 421 20.49 30.31 -44.55
C PRO A 421 19.50 29.64 -43.59
N ALA A 422 18.44 30.38 -43.29
CA ALA A 422 17.19 29.93 -42.69
C ALA A 422 16.25 29.32 -43.76
N ALA A 423 15.39 28.39 -43.34
CA ALA A 423 14.28 27.80 -44.12
C ALA A 423 13.16 27.37 -43.15
N PRO A 424 11.91 27.16 -43.59
CA PRO A 424 10.93 28.22 -43.80
C PRO A 424 9.68 28.06 -42.89
N GLU A 425 8.99 29.19 -42.67
CA GLU A 425 7.71 29.28 -41.97
C GLU A 425 6.60 28.54 -42.74
N ALA A 426 5.87 27.67 -42.02
CA ALA A 426 4.64 27.06 -42.49
C ALA A 426 3.45 27.97 -42.15
N THR A 427 2.75 28.39 -43.20
CA THR A 427 1.54 29.19 -43.19
C THR A 427 0.39 28.38 -42.57
N VAL A 428 -0.21 28.87 -41.48
CA VAL A 428 -1.47 28.37 -40.94
C VAL A 428 -2.54 29.43 -41.19
N THR A 429 -3.50 29.09 -42.04
CA THR A 429 -4.73 29.86 -42.28
C THR A 429 -5.70 29.68 -41.10
N PRO A 430 -6.38 30.75 -40.64
CA PRO A 430 -7.41 30.62 -39.61
C PRO A 430 -8.76 30.24 -40.25
N SER A 431 -9.29 29.07 -39.91
CA SER A 431 -10.69 28.74 -40.21
C SER A 431 -11.60 29.33 -39.14
N THR A 432 -12.56 30.12 -39.60
CA THR A 432 -13.61 30.77 -38.83
C THR A 432 -14.54 29.77 -38.13
N THR A 433 -14.94 30.20 -36.93
CA THR A 433 -16.02 29.78 -36.04
C THR A 433 -17.30 29.30 -36.71
N ASP A 434 -17.87 28.20 -36.19
CA ASP A 434 -19.32 27.98 -36.13
C ASP A 434 -19.69 27.31 -34.79
N VAL A 435 -20.45 28.05 -33.98
CA VAL A 435 -21.09 27.60 -32.74
C VAL A 435 -22.60 27.51 -33.04
N PRO A 436 -23.28 26.36 -32.84
CA PRO A 436 -24.73 26.34 -32.95
C PRO A 436 -25.38 26.87 -31.67
N ALA A 437 -26.21 27.90 -31.87
CA ALA A 437 -27.03 28.57 -30.87
C ALA A 437 -28.10 27.66 -30.27
N ALA A 438 -28.34 27.82 -28.96
CA ALA A 438 -29.53 27.31 -28.27
C ALA A 438 -30.69 28.32 -28.41
N PRO A 439 -31.94 27.88 -28.59
CA PRO A 439 -33.07 28.79 -28.59
C PRO A 439 -33.59 29.05 -27.17
N LYS A 440 -33.80 30.33 -26.84
CA LYS A 440 -34.71 30.79 -25.78
C LYS A 440 -35.84 31.58 -26.43
N ALA A 441 -37.07 31.34 -25.96
CA ALA A 441 -38.21 32.26 -26.06
C ALA A 441 -39.18 31.96 -24.89
N PRO A 442 -40.05 32.91 -24.50
CA PRO A 442 -40.27 33.30 -23.09
C PRO A 442 -41.71 33.11 -22.60
N VAL A 443 -41.98 33.29 -21.30
CA VAL A 443 -43.15 34.05 -20.75
C VAL A 443 -42.83 34.54 -19.33
N THR A 444 -43.23 35.79 -19.08
CA THR A 444 -43.07 36.64 -17.90
C THR A 444 -44.30 36.67 -16.99
N THR A 445 -44.14 37.38 -15.86
CA THR A 445 -45.13 37.91 -14.87
C THR A 445 -45.44 36.98 -13.72
N GLY A 446 -45.42 37.38 -12.45
CA GLY A 446 -45.19 38.67 -11.80
C GLY A 446 -45.57 38.54 -10.31
N ASP A 447 -45.06 39.47 -9.50
CA ASP A 447 -45.49 39.85 -8.15
C ASP A 447 -44.85 39.19 -6.90
N THR A 448 -44.04 40.03 -6.25
CA THR A 448 -43.67 40.10 -4.81
C THR A 448 -44.47 41.31 -4.23
N PRO A 449 -44.55 41.65 -2.92
CA PRO A 449 -43.56 41.38 -1.86
C PRO A 449 -44.05 41.28 -0.38
N ALA A 450 -43.03 41.23 0.51
CA ALA A 450 -42.99 41.60 1.94
C ALA A 450 -43.40 40.49 2.94
N ALA A 451 -42.89 40.39 4.19
CA ALA A 451 -41.70 40.85 4.92
C ALA A 451 -41.72 40.08 6.28
N THR A 452 -40.53 39.92 6.88
CA THR A 452 -40.09 39.41 8.22
C THR A 452 -40.92 39.75 9.50
N PRO A 453 -40.55 39.34 10.75
CA PRO A 453 -39.89 38.13 11.33
C PRO A 453 -40.46 37.69 12.72
N ASP A 454 -39.67 36.90 13.50
CA ASP A 454 -39.74 36.57 14.95
C ASP A 454 -40.75 35.46 15.37
N ARG A 455 -40.53 34.58 16.36
CA ARG A 455 -39.76 34.65 17.62
C ARG A 455 -39.63 33.26 18.29
N ALA A 456 -38.58 33.03 19.09
CA ALA A 456 -38.54 31.99 20.16
C ALA A 456 -39.33 32.46 21.42
N PRO A 457 -39.66 31.57 22.38
CA PRO A 457 -38.85 31.40 23.61
C PRO A 457 -38.73 29.91 24.03
N ALA A 458 -37.69 29.39 24.70
CA ALA A 458 -37.02 29.68 25.98
C ALA A 458 -37.73 29.14 27.25
N SER A 459 -36.96 28.33 28.02
CA SER A 459 -36.86 28.21 29.50
C SER A 459 -37.51 27.04 30.26
N GLY A 460 -36.72 26.53 31.23
CA GLY A 460 -37.12 25.92 32.51
C GLY A 460 -37.08 24.38 32.57
N GLU A 461 -35.97 23.73 32.95
CA GLU A 461 -35.47 23.44 34.31
C GLU A 461 -36.15 22.26 35.07
N THR A 462 -35.29 21.46 35.73
CA THR A 462 -35.49 20.52 36.85
C THR A 462 -35.96 19.06 36.62
N GLU A 463 -35.00 18.12 36.75
CA GLU A 463 -35.15 16.84 37.48
C GLU A 463 -35.33 17.09 39.01
N PRO A 464 -35.65 16.12 39.91
CA PRO A 464 -35.59 14.65 39.82
C PRO A 464 -36.79 13.90 40.48
N GLY A 465 -36.79 12.56 40.49
CA GLY A 465 -37.60 11.82 41.48
C GLY A 465 -37.90 10.35 41.17
N ALA A 466 -37.24 9.46 41.92
CA ALA A 466 -37.55 8.04 42.03
C ALA A 466 -38.93 7.77 42.66
N GLY A 467 -39.55 6.63 42.35
CA GLY A 467 -40.74 6.15 43.06
C GLY A 467 -41.35 4.90 42.47
N GLU A 468 -41.15 3.77 43.15
CA GLU A 468 -41.77 2.47 42.93
C GLU A 468 -43.31 2.52 42.99
N THR A 469 -44.01 1.66 42.24
CA THR A 469 -44.72 0.48 42.77
C THR A 469 -45.81 -0.08 41.84
N ARG A 470 -45.92 -1.41 41.92
CA ARG A 470 -46.88 -2.38 41.35
C ARG A 470 -48.36 -1.97 41.34
N THR A 471 -49.15 -2.53 40.41
CA THR A 471 -50.19 -3.56 40.66
C THR A 471 -51.04 -3.92 39.42
N GLY A 472 -51.57 -5.17 39.40
CA GLY A 472 -52.69 -5.65 38.57
C GLY A 472 -52.30 -6.47 37.32
N ALA A 473 -52.20 -7.80 37.27
CA ALA A 473 -53.13 -8.91 37.59
C ALA A 473 -54.29 -9.15 36.59
N ALA A 474 -54.11 -10.12 35.67
CA ALA A 474 -55.10 -11.11 35.16
C ALA A 474 -54.40 -12.02 34.10
N LYS A 475 -54.04 -13.28 34.38
CA LYS A 475 -54.80 -14.56 34.13
C LYS A 475 -55.33 -14.66 32.69
N THR A 476 -54.93 -15.61 31.85
CA THR A 476 -55.09 -17.10 31.88
C THR A 476 -54.00 -17.76 30.98
N ALA A 477 -53.28 -18.86 31.25
CA ALA A 477 -53.47 -20.17 31.91
C ALA A 477 -54.23 -21.25 31.10
N ALA A 478 -53.48 -22.18 30.50
CA ALA A 478 -53.67 -23.66 30.42
C ALA A 478 -52.45 -24.25 29.65
N ALA A 479 -51.50 -25.01 30.22
CA ALA A 479 -51.53 -26.37 30.82
C ALA A 479 -52.03 -27.45 29.83
N ASN A 480 -51.34 -28.57 29.55
CA ASN A 480 -50.82 -29.61 30.46
C ASN A 480 -49.78 -30.50 29.72
N ALA A 481 -48.63 -30.90 30.32
CA ALA A 481 -48.30 -32.16 31.04
C ALA A 481 -48.39 -33.46 30.19
N GLY A 482 -47.56 -34.51 30.33
CA GLY A 482 -46.46 -34.97 31.19
C GLY A 482 -45.81 -36.17 30.43
N LYS A 483 -44.79 -36.94 30.85
CA LYS A 483 -44.48 -37.55 32.15
C LYS A 483 -43.12 -38.30 32.03
N THR A 484 -42.34 -38.27 33.12
CA THR A 484 -41.56 -39.36 33.76
C THR A 484 -40.45 -40.14 33.03
N GLY A 485 -39.28 -40.15 33.67
CA GLY A 485 -38.29 -41.24 33.62
C GLY A 485 -37.05 -40.91 34.48
N LYS A 486 -36.81 -41.69 35.54
CA LYS A 486 -35.88 -41.45 36.66
C LYS A 486 -34.86 -42.60 36.72
N ALA A 487 -33.59 -42.30 37.07
CA ALA A 487 -32.53 -43.14 37.69
C ALA A 487 -31.15 -42.76 37.11
N GLY A 488 -30.03 -42.65 37.81
CA GLY A 488 -29.63 -42.91 39.20
C GLY A 488 -28.09 -43.08 39.26
N GLY A 489 -27.44 -42.65 40.36
CA GLY A 489 -26.02 -42.85 40.69
C GLY A 489 -25.17 -41.56 40.62
N ALA A 490 -24.82 -40.83 41.69
CA ALA A 490 -24.00 -41.16 42.89
C ALA A 490 -22.65 -41.78 42.50
N ALA A 491 -21.48 -41.22 42.84
CA ALA A 491 -21.05 -40.86 44.19
C ALA A 491 -20.02 -39.71 44.26
N ALA A 492 -20.03 -39.05 45.43
CA ALA A 492 -19.03 -38.14 45.96
C ALA A 492 -17.79 -38.91 46.48
N ASN A 493 -16.65 -38.26 46.69
CA ASN A 493 -16.27 -37.65 47.99
C ASN A 493 -14.79 -37.18 48.03
N THR A 494 -14.57 -36.00 48.65
CA THR A 494 -13.50 -35.61 49.61
C THR A 494 -12.01 -35.93 49.33
N GLY A 495 -11.03 -35.07 49.62
CA GLY A 495 -10.99 -33.79 50.32
C GLY A 495 -9.54 -33.41 50.73
N ALA A 496 -9.36 -32.16 51.19
CA ALA A 496 -8.37 -31.62 52.16
C ALA A 496 -6.84 -31.89 51.96
N ALA A 497 -5.86 -31.08 52.39
CA ALA A 497 -5.72 -29.72 52.91
C ALA A 497 -4.20 -29.42 53.09
N LYS A 498 -3.82 -28.11 53.06
CA LYS A 498 -2.76 -27.38 53.81
C LYS A 498 -1.34 -27.95 54.05
N ALA A 499 -0.32 -27.10 53.74
CA ALA A 499 0.65 -26.43 54.67
C ALA A 499 1.80 -25.78 53.85
N LYS A 500 2.04 -24.45 53.79
CA LYS A 500 2.71 -23.50 54.72
C LYS A 500 4.13 -23.87 55.24
N LYS A 501 5.14 -23.11 54.80
CA LYS A 501 6.33 -22.52 55.49
C LYS A 501 7.25 -21.94 54.38
N GLY A 502 7.88 -20.76 54.39
CA GLY A 502 8.11 -19.74 55.41
C GLY A 502 9.64 -19.55 55.65
N SER A 503 10.12 -18.30 55.55
CA SER A 503 11.43 -17.76 56.06
C SER A 503 12.65 -17.82 55.09
N ALA A 504 13.57 -16.85 54.97
CA ALA A 504 13.73 -15.46 55.44
C ALA A 504 14.95 -14.80 54.74
N ARG A 505 14.97 -13.45 54.81
CA ARG A 505 16.06 -12.49 54.53
C ARG A 505 17.48 -12.90 54.99
N LYS A 506 18.49 -12.43 54.23
CA LYS A 506 19.67 -11.75 54.82
C LYS A 506 20.32 -10.75 53.84
N THR A 507 20.73 -9.62 54.41
CA THR A 507 21.30 -8.39 53.86
C THR A 507 22.84 -8.42 53.85
N THR A 508 23.49 -7.91 52.77
CA THR A 508 24.74 -7.07 52.60
C THR A 508 26.01 -7.31 53.45
N PRO A 509 27.25 -6.82 53.13
CA PRO A 509 27.64 -5.74 52.19
C PRO A 509 28.95 -5.91 51.34
N GLY A 510 29.09 -4.99 50.36
CA GLY A 510 30.27 -4.26 49.86
C GLY A 510 31.72 -4.81 49.84
N SER A 511 32.35 -4.71 48.65
CA SER A 511 33.70 -4.17 48.35
C SER A 511 33.85 -4.22 46.82
N GLY A 512 34.33 -3.26 46.04
CA GLY A 512 35.48 -2.39 46.21
C GLY A 512 36.26 -2.41 44.89
N SER A 513 36.17 -1.31 44.13
CA SER A 513 37.21 -0.71 43.28
C SER A 513 38.33 -1.57 42.65
N LYS A 514 38.49 -1.52 41.32
CA LYS A 514 39.66 -0.93 40.60
C LYS A 514 39.83 -1.51 39.19
N LYS A 515 39.71 -0.62 38.18
CA LYS A 515 40.57 -0.57 36.98
C LYS A 515 42.03 -0.34 37.44
N PRO A 516 43.09 -0.78 36.73
CA PRO A 516 43.43 -0.13 35.45
C PRO A 516 44.12 -1.01 34.37
N ARG A 517 44.09 -0.45 33.14
CA ARG A 517 45.12 -0.46 32.07
C ARG A 517 45.89 -1.76 31.77
N SER A 518 45.68 -2.23 30.54
CA SER A 518 46.69 -2.19 29.46
C SER A 518 45.97 -2.09 28.12
#